data_AF-A0A420NBL3-F1
#
_entry.id   AF-A0A420NBL3-F1
#
_cell.length_a   1.000
_cell.length_b   1.000
_cell.length_c   1.000
_cell.angle_alpha   90.00
_cell.angle_beta   90.00
_cell.angle_gamma   90.00
#
_symmetry.space_group_name_H-M   'P 1'
#
loop_
_entity.id
_entity.type
_entity.pdbx_description
1 polymer ?
#
loop_
_entity_poly.entity_id
_entity_poly.type
_entity_poly.pdbx_seq_one_letter_code
_entity_poly.pdbx_strand_id
1 'polypeptide(L)'
;MEELGRELGFDWKKRWVRCIGYVVNRVVKHMLFGQDPDAFEQQIYDGQFTAAREHEQWRKRGPVGKWHNFALALRDILLDFQLVVKTLEGDGLGKHQKQGQEDEVEPPLSGTSWDLLHAYEYLIESLESAKKIAVGLPDSGHLAVNSNLGWIKLDEYYQYLNDSPVIYGAAALHPAYRWALFDDLWGDDAKRRKWIIKTKAIIQDLWECEYKGLFSEDQDSDLPNQAVDESLSSSYSGLDLDEYDQW
;
A
#
# COMPACT_ATOMS: atom_id res chain seq x y z
N MET A 1 2.97 -14.70 15.83
CA MET A 1 3.45 -14.67 14.43
C MET A 1 4.87 -15.18 14.27
N GLU A 2 5.82 -14.86 15.17
CA GLU A 2 7.13 -15.52 15.15
C GLU A 2 7.00 -17.04 15.35
N GLU A 3 6.14 -17.47 16.27
CA GLU A 3 5.81 -18.89 16.48
C GLU A 3 5.18 -19.51 15.22
N LEU A 4 4.15 -18.87 14.64
CA LEU A 4 3.52 -19.32 13.39
C LEU A 4 4.49 -19.37 12.19
N GLY A 5 5.42 -18.42 12.08
CA GLY A 5 6.44 -18.42 11.03
C GLY A 5 7.44 -19.57 11.20
N ARG A 6 7.78 -19.93 12.45
CA ARG A 6 8.61 -21.12 12.73
C ARG A 6 7.83 -22.41 12.47
N GLU A 7 6.56 -22.44 12.83
CA GLU A 7 5.68 -23.61 12.70
C GLU A 7 5.34 -23.93 11.24
N LEU A 8 5.06 -22.90 10.43
CA LEU A 8 4.71 -23.02 9.01
C LEU A 8 5.92 -22.80 8.07
N GLY A 9 7.14 -22.72 8.61
CA GLY A 9 8.37 -22.68 7.82
C GLY A 9 8.58 -21.44 6.94
N PHE A 10 7.96 -20.29 7.25
CA PHE A 10 8.13 -19.05 6.47
C PHE A 10 8.81 -17.93 7.26
N ASP A 11 9.59 -17.10 6.55
CA ASP A 11 10.25 -15.92 7.13
C ASP A 11 9.22 -14.81 7.41
N TRP A 12 8.73 -14.78 8.64
CA TRP A 12 7.72 -13.82 9.09
C TRP A 12 8.16 -12.36 8.96
N LYS A 13 9.47 -12.07 8.99
CA LYS A 13 9.98 -10.68 8.85
C LYS A 13 9.84 -10.17 7.42
N LYS A 14 9.83 -11.07 6.44
CA LYS A 14 9.72 -10.74 5.00
C LYS A 14 8.29 -10.71 4.48
N ARG A 15 7.32 -11.26 5.23
CA ARG A 15 5.92 -11.39 4.80
C ARG A 15 4.98 -10.34 5.41
N TRP A 16 5.51 -9.38 6.16
CA TRP A 16 4.68 -8.39 6.89
C TRP A 16 4.53 -7.08 6.10
N VAL A 17 3.34 -6.89 5.53
CA VAL A 17 2.88 -5.58 5.08
C VAL A 17 2.57 -4.75 6.33
N ARG A 18 3.14 -3.55 6.43
CA ARG A 18 2.82 -2.61 7.51
C ARG A 18 1.56 -1.84 7.14
N CYS A 19 0.79 -1.39 8.15
CA CYS A 19 -0.35 -0.52 7.88
C CYS A 19 0.10 0.79 7.23
N ILE A 20 -0.74 1.35 6.34
CA ILE A 20 -0.41 2.57 5.60
C ILE A 20 -0.09 3.73 6.54
N GLY A 21 -0.82 3.87 7.66
CA GLY A 21 -0.54 4.89 8.67
C GLY A 21 0.86 4.79 9.28
N TYR A 22 1.38 3.57 9.48
CA TYR A 22 2.76 3.37 9.91
C TYR A 22 3.76 3.80 8.84
N VAL A 23 3.50 3.47 7.58
CA VAL A 23 4.35 3.85 6.43
C VAL A 23 4.38 5.37 6.26
N VAL A 24 3.21 6.01 6.23
CA VAL A 24 3.04 7.47 6.20
C VAL A 24 3.83 8.14 7.33
N ASN A 25 3.66 7.68 8.57
CA ASN A 25 4.41 8.21 9.71
C ASN A 25 5.92 8.09 9.49
N ARG A 26 6.41 6.93 9.02
CA ARG A 26 7.84 6.74 8.73
C ARG A 26 8.35 7.66 7.63
N VAL A 27 7.60 7.83 6.56
CA VAL A 27 7.94 8.72 5.44
C VAL A 27 8.03 10.16 5.90
N VAL A 28 7.00 10.65 6.60
CA VAL A 28 6.96 12.02 7.15
C VAL A 28 8.13 12.25 8.11
N LYS A 29 8.47 11.29 8.97
CA LYS A 29 9.65 11.39 9.85
C LYS A 29 10.96 11.57 9.07
N HIS A 30 11.16 10.83 7.97
CA HIS A 30 12.35 10.99 7.13
C HIS A 30 12.38 12.35 6.43
N MET A 31 11.21 12.89 6.07
CA MET A 31 11.10 14.24 5.50
C MET A 31 11.40 15.35 6.54
N LEU A 32 10.94 15.18 7.78
CA LEU A 32 11.10 16.19 8.83
C LEU A 32 12.50 16.19 9.44
N PHE A 33 13.02 15.00 9.76
CA PHE A 33 14.22 14.84 10.59
C PHE A 33 15.46 14.46 9.78
N GLY A 34 15.28 14.13 8.51
CA GLY A 34 16.35 13.72 7.61
C GLY A 34 16.74 12.26 7.80
N GLN A 35 18.03 11.97 7.65
CA GLN A 35 18.56 10.63 7.75
C GLN A 35 18.63 10.17 9.22
N ASP A 36 18.06 9.00 9.50
CA ASP A 36 17.91 8.41 10.84
C ASP A 36 17.03 9.24 11.81
N PRO A 37 15.69 9.22 11.62
CA PRO A 37 14.76 9.95 12.46
C PRO A 37 14.68 9.41 13.90
N ASP A 38 14.90 8.11 14.10
CA ASP A 38 14.77 7.49 15.41
C ASP A 38 15.92 7.90 16.34
N ALA A 39 17.14 7.97 15.82
CA ALA A 39 18.28 8.51 16.56
C ALA A 39 18.09 10.00 16.92
N PHE A 40 17.41 10.77 16.06
CA PHE A 40 17.11 12.18 16.36
C PHE A 40 16.09 12.33 17.49
N GLU A 41 14.97 11.62 17.40
CA GLU A 41 13.93 11.67 18.43
C GLU A 41 14.50 11.23 19.78
N GLN A 42 15.36 10.21 19.80
CA GLN A 42 16.06 9.82 21.03
C GLN A 42 16.98 10.92 21.57
N GLN A 43 17.68 11.66 20.70
CA GLN A 43 18.52 12.79 21.13
C GLN A 43 17.72 13.99 21.67
N ILE A 44 16.47 14.18 21.24
CA ILE A 44 15.64 15.31 21.71
C ILE A 44 14.85 14.92 22.95
N TYR A 45 14.34 13.69 23.01
CA TYR A 45 13.42 13.22 24.05
C TYR A 45 14.10 12.32 25.10
N ASP A 46 15.43 12.34 25.22
CA ASP A 46 16.17 11.63 26.27
C ASP A 46 15.93 12.19 27.69
N GLY A 47 15.20 13.31 27.80
CA GLY A 47 14.90 13.98 29.07
C GLY A 47 16.10 14.72 29.69
N GLN A 48 17.22 14.84 28.95
CA GLN A 48 18.46 15.45 29.43
C GLN A 48 18.57 16.93 29.05
N PHE A 49 17.72 17.42 28.15
CA PHE A 49 17.76 18.79 27.64
C PHE A 49 16.76 19.72 28.34
N THR A 50 17.14 20.99 28.46
CA THR A 50 16.20 22.08 28.78
C THR A 50 15.49 22.52 27.49
N ALA A 51 14.25 23.02 27.59
CA ALA A 51 13.47 23.48 26.43
C ALA A 51 14.24 24.45 25.49
N ALA A 52 15.14 25.26 26.04
CA ALA A 52 16.01 26.15 25.25
C ALA A 52 17.07 25.40 24.43
N ARG A 53 17.66 24.32 24.98
CA ARG A 53 18.60 23.45 24.26
C ARG A 53 17.88 22.58 23.23
N GLU A 54 16.66 22.12 23.51
CA GLU A 54 15.82 21.43 22.51
C GLU A 54 15.58 22.35 21.32
N HIS A 55 15.11 23.59 21.55
CA HIS A 55 14.92 24.60 20.51
C HIS A 55 16.20 24.89 19.71
N GLU A 56 17.36 24.96 20.36
CA GLU A 56 18.66 25.12 19.71
C GLU A 56 18.98 23.93 18.77
N GLN A 57 18.69 22.70 19.19
CA GLN A 57 18.87 21.52 18.35
C GLN A 57 17.89 21.49 17.18
N TRP A 58 16.63 21.88 17.39
CA TRP A 58 15.64 22.06 16.32
C TRP A 58 16.08 23.08 15.27
N ARG A 59 16.71 24.19 15.69
CA ARG A 59 17.26 25.19 14.77
C ARG A 59 18.49 24.71 14.00
N LYS A 60 19.26 23.78 14.58
CA LYS A 60 20.47 23.21 13.96
C LYS A 60 20.17 22.12 12.94
N ARG A 61 19.00 21.49 12.98
CA ARG A 61 18.62 20.42 12.04
C ARG A 61 17.74 20.91 10.90
N GLY A 62 18.35 20.87 9.70
CA GLY A 62 17.76 21.01 8.37
C GLY A 62 16.50 21.89 8.24
N PRO A 63 15.32 21.30 7.96
CA PRO A 63 14.17 21.97 7.30
C PRO A 63 13.29 22.71 8.29
N VAL A 64 13.17 22.13 9.48
CA VAL A 64 12.48 22.68 10.63
C VAL A 64 13.20 23.92 11.16
N GLY A 65 14.47 24.14 10.83
CA GLY A 65 15.14 25.44 11.07
C GLY A 65 14.69 26.56 10.12
N LYS A 66 14.14 26.22 8.94
CA LYS A 66 13.77 27.15 7.84
C LYS A 66 12.26 27.11 7.56
N TRP A 67 11.47 27.12 8.63
CA TRP A 67 10.04 26.79 8.72
C TRP A 67 9.12 27.31 7.62
N HIS A 68 9.28 28.54 7.12
CA HIS A 68 8.21 29.20 6.37
C HIS A 68 7.94 28.56 4.99
N ASN A 69 8.98 28.34 4.18
CA ASN A 69 8.83 27.72 2.86
C ASN A 69 8.58 26.21 2.97
N PHE A 70 9.20 25.60 3.99
CA PHE A 70 9.02 24.18 4.29
C PHE A 70 7.57 23.89 4.71
N ALA A 71 6.97 24.70 5.59
CA ALA A 71 5.63 24.45 6.11
C ALA A 71 4.53 24.54 5.04
N LEU A 72 4.67 25.43 4.05
CA LEU A 72 3.71 25.53 2.95
C LEU A 72 3.76 24.30 2.04
N ALA A 73 4.94 23.90 1.57
CA ALA A 73 5.10 22.73 0.72
C ALA A 73 4.80 21.43 1.48
N LEU A 74 5.22 21.35 2.74
CA LEU A 74 4.92 20.21 3.61
C LEU A 74 3.43 20.10 3.90
N ARG A 75 2.70 21.22 4.06
CA ARG A 75 1.24 21.18 4.25
C ARG A 75 0.57 20.47 3.09
N ASP A 76 0.90 20.83 1.86
CA ASP A 76 0.24 20.26 0.68
C ASP A 76 0.56 18.76 0.56
N ILE A 77 1.81 18.35 0.80
CA ILE A 77 2.19 16.93 0.87
C ILE A 77 1.43 16.23 2.02
N LEU A 78 1.37 16.83 3.21
CA LEU A 78 0.68 16.20 4.35
C LEU A 78 -0.83 16.08 4.13
N LEU A 79 -1.43 16.99 3.35
CA LEU A 79 -2.83 16.88 2.92
C LEU A 79 -3.02 15.67 2.01
N ASP A 80 -2.12 15.42 1.05
CA ASP A 80 -2.14 14.22 0.20
C ASP A 80 -2.04 12.94 1.03
N PHE A 81 -1.14 12.93 2.02
CA PHE A 81 -0.99 11.79 2.93
C PHE A 81 -2.23 11.60 3.83
N GLN A 82 -2.82 12.70 4.31
CA GLN A 82 -4.06 12.65 5.09
C GLN A 82 -5.24 12.14 4.26
N LEU A 83 -5.34 12.57 3.00
CA LEU A 83 -6.36 12.13 2.06
C LEU A 83 -6.29 10.60 1.90
N VAL A 84 -5.11 10.07 1.57
CA VAL A 84 -4.87 8.63 1.42
C VAL A 84 -5.22 7.84 2.69
N VAL A 85 -4.83 8.32 3.88
CA VAL A 85 -5.16 7.63 5.13
C VAL A 85 -6.66 7.59 5.35
N LYS A 86 -7.36 8.72 5.15
CA LYS A 86 -8.82 8.79 5.33
C LYS A 86 -9.59 7.94 4.32
N THR A 87 -9.13 7.87 3.08
CA THR A 87 -9.80 7.07 2.04
C THR A 87 -9.54 5.58 2.25
N LEU A 88 -8.35 5.20 2.73
CA LEU A 88 -8.04 3.80 3.09
C LEU A 88 -8.66 3.34 4.41
N GLU A 89 -9.05 4.26 5.30
CA GLU A 89 -9.87 3.96 6.50
C GLU A 89 -11.31 3.53 6.17
N GLY A 90 -11.70 3.54 4.89
CA GLY A 90 -13.02 3.15 4.39
C GLY A 90 -13.53 1.82 4.94
N ASP A 91 -14.85 1.67 4.92
CA ASP A 91 -15.63 0.55 5.43
C ASP A 91 -15.51 -0.75 4.60
N GLY A 92 -14.57 -0.82 3.65
CA GLY A 92 -14.36 -1.97 2.75
C GLY A 92 -15.46 -2.14 1.70
N LEU A 93 -16.41 -1.21 1.64
CA LEU A 93 -17.50 -1.20 0.66
C LEU A 93 -17.10 -0.26 -0.47
N GLY A 94 -16.82 -0.82 -1.65
CA GLY A 94 -16.58 -0.05 -2.87
C GLY A 94 -17.73 0.92 -3.11
N LYS A 95 -17.49 2.23 -2.95
CA LYS A 95 -18.50 3.26 -3.17
C LYS A 95 -18.67 3.50 -4.66
N HIS A 96 -19.41 2.62 -5.33
CA HIS A 96 -19.94 2.92 -6.66
C HIS A 96 -21.13 3.90 -6.54
N GLN A 97 -20.87 5.19 -6.27
CA GLN A 97 -21.74 6.39 -6.43
C GLN A 97 -21.31 7.48 -5.41
N LYS A 98 -21.15 8.78 -5.71
CA LYS A 98 -21.72 9.69 -6.72
C LYS A 98 -20.69 10.77 -7.09
N GLN A 99 -20.68 11.11 -8.37
CA GLN A 99 -20.13 12.32 -9.01
C GLN A 99 -20.10 13.57 -8.10
N GLY A 100 -18.91 14.18 -7.95
CA GLY A 100 -18.79 15.63 -7.79
C GLY A 100 -18.13 16.16 -6.51
N GLN A 101 -16.97 15.62 -6.11
CA GLN A 101 -16.07 16.36 -5.21
C GLN A 101 -14.68 16.47 -5.83
N GLU A 102 -14.18 17.71 -6.00
CA GLU A 102 -12.88 18.01 -6.63
C GLU A 102 -11.67 17.52 -5.82
N ASP A 103 -11.88 17.07 -4.57
CA ASP A 103 -10.85 16.53 -3.66
C ASP A 103 -10.83 14.99 -3.59
N GLU A 104 -11.54 14.30 -4.51
CA GLU A 104 -11.63 12.84 -4.53
C GLU A 104 -10.43 12.22 -5.28
N VAL A 105 -9.74 11.26 -4.66
CA VAL A 105 -8.69 10.48 -5.33
C VAL A 105 -9.38 9.61 -6.38
N GLU A 106 -8.98 9.74 -7.66
CA GLU A 106 -9.46 8.89 -8.75
C GLU A 106 -8.46 7.74 -8.98
N PRO A 107 -8.87 6.46 -8.90
CA PRO A 107 -10.19 5.97 -8.48
C PRO A 107 -10.41 6.05 -6.96
N PRO A 108 -11.67 6.17 -6.49
CA PRO A 108 -11.97 6.29 -5.07
C PRO A 108 -11.52 5.05 -4.30
N LEU A 109 -10.56 5.24 -3.40
CA LEU A 109 -10.02 4.18 -2.55
C LEU A 109 -11.10 3.74 -1.55
N SER A 110 -11.33 2.43 -1.46
CA SER A 110 -12.39 1.81 -0.64
C SER A 110 -11.88 1.09 0.61
N GLY A 111 -10.58 1.18 0.89
CA GLY A 111 -9.92 0.50 2.03
C GLY A 111 -9.64 -0.99 1.79
N THR A 112 -9.74 -1.45 0.55
CA THR A 112 -9.44 -2.84 0.18
C THR A 112 -7.93 -3.05 0.03
N SER A 113 -7.49 -4.31 0.04
CA SER A 113 -6.07 -4.63 -0.03
C SER A 113 -5.41 -4.13 -1.32
N TRP A 114 -6.09 -4.15 -2.46
CA TRP A 114 -5.54 -3.66 -3.73
C TRP A 114 -5.52 -2.13 -3.85
N ASP A 115 -6.38 -1.41 -3.10
CA ASP A 115 -6.36 0.07 -3.05
C ASP A 115 -5.02 0.61 -2.54
N LEU A 116 -4.27 -0.20 -1.79
CA LEU A 116 -2.91 0.14 -1.40
C LEU A 116 -2.04 0.46 -2.61
N LEU A 117 -2.20 -0.23 -3.75
CA LEU A 117 -1.40 0.01 -4.95
C LEU A 117 -1.57 1.44 -5.46
N HIS A 118 -2.81 1.88 -5.64
CA HIS A 118 -3.15 3.24 -6.05
C HIS A 118 -2.67 4.28 -5.04
N ALA A 119 -2.83 3.99 -3.74
CA ALA A 119 -2.35 4.88 -2.69
C ALA A 119 -0.83 5.12 -2.76
N TYR A 120 -0.03 4.07 -3.00
CA TYR A 120 1.42 4.24 -3.14
C TYR A 120 1.80 5.03 -4.40
N GLU A 121 1.16 4.77 -5.54
CA GLU A 121 1.42 5.54 -6.78
C GLU A 121 1.10 7.03 -6.58
N TYR A 122 -0.05 7.35 -6.00
CA TYR A 122 -0.44 8.74 -5.71
C TYR A 122 0.56 9.44 -4.80
N LEU A 123 0.99 8.79 -3.71
CA LEU A 123 1.95 9.38 -2.77
C LEU A 123 3.34 9.57 -3.42
N ILE A 124 3.77 8.67 -4.30
CA ILE A 124 5.02 8.81 -5.06
C ILE A 124 4.92 10.02 -5.98
N GLU A 125 3.83 10.15 -6.74
CA GLU A 125 3.60 11.28 -7.65
C GLU A 125 3.52 12.62 -6.92
N SER A 126 2.86 12.65 -5.76
CA SER A 126 2.81 13.83 -4.87
C SER A 126 4.21 14.26 -4.45
N LEU A 127 5.06 13.32 -4.00
CA LEU A 127 6.44 13.63 -3.61
C LEU A 127 7.31 14.06 -4.79
N GLU A 128 7.10 13.51 -5.99
CA GLU A 128 7.79 13.95 -7.20
C GLU A 128 7.38 15.35 -7.64
N SER A 129 6.09 15.67 -7.52
CA SER A 129 5.55 17.00 -7.76
C SER A 129 6.13 18.02 -6.76
N ALA A 130 6.22 17.64 -5.48
CA ALA A 130 6.87 18.46 -4.46
C ALA A 130 8.36 18.72 -4.77
N LYS A 131 9.10 17.71 -5.27
CA LYS A 131 10.49 17.90 -5.72
C LYS A 131 10.59 18.90 -6.87
N LYS A 132 9.67 18.84 -7.84
CA LYS A 132 9.63 19.78 -8.98
C LYS A 132 9.35 21.21 -8.51
N ILE A 133 8.38 21.39 -7.62
CA ILE A 133 8.03 22.69 -7.03
C ILE A 133 9.20 23.25 -6.22
N ALA A 134 9.90 22.39 -5.46
CA ALA A 134 11.05 22.79 -4.67
C ALA A 134 12.13 23.45 -5.53
N VAL A 135 12.42 22.95 -6.74
CA VAL A 135 13.43 23.53 -7.63
C VAL A 135 13.11 24.99 -8.01
N GLY A 136 11.83 25.38 -8.05
CA GLY A 136 11.39 26.72 -8.41
C GLY A 136 11.43 27.76 -7.29
N LEU A 137 11.66 27.34 -6.03
CA LEU A 137 11.61 28.22 -4.85
C LEU A 137 13.00 28.71 -4.42
N PRO A 138 13.16 29.96 -3.96
CA PRO A 138 14.42 30.44 -3.39
C PRO A 138 14.73 29.76 -2.03
N ASP A 139 16.00 29.42 -1.80
CA ASP A 139 16.52 28.74 -0.59
C ASP A 139 15.83 27.41 -0.22
N SER A 140 15.31 26.69 -1.22
CA SER A 140 14.52 25.45 -1.06
C SER A 140 15.32 24.16 -1.15
N GLY A 141 16.65 24.21 -1.24
CA GLY A 141 17.47 23.01 -1.45
C GLY A 141 17.22 21.91 -0.40
N HIS A 142 16.89 22.32 0.82
CA HIS A 142 16.48 21.42 1.90
C HIS A 142 15.16 20.69 1.56
N LEU A 143 14.14 21.38 1.04
CA LEU A 143 12.85 20.80 0.68
C LEU A 143 13.00 19.69 -0.38
N ALA A 144 13.82 19.92 -1.40
CA ALA A 144 14.09 18.91 -2.43
C ALA A 144 14.79 17.67 -1.84
N VAL A 145 15.82 17.89 -1.00
CA VAL A 145 16.52 16.80 -0.31
C VAL A 145 15.58 15.99 0.59
N ASN A 146 14.74 16.66 1.38
CA ASN A 146 13.84 15.96 2.30
C ASN A 146 12.72 15.22 1.58
N SER A 147 12.14 15.83 0.55
CA SER A 147 11.14 15.17 -0.28
C SER A 147 11.75 13.93 -0.93
N ASN A 148 13.04 13.98 -1.26
CA ASN A 148 13.78 12.81 -1.71
C ASN A 148 13.98 11.75 -0.62
N LEU A 149 14.26 12.15 0.63
CA LEU A 149 14.35 11.21 1.75
C LEU A 149 13.00 10.52 2.03
N GLY A 150 11.90 11.27 1.98
CA GLY A 150 10.55 10.73 2.06
C GLY A 150 10.26 9.75 0.93
N TRP A 151 10.59 10.14 -0.31
CA TRP A 151 10.40 9.31 -1.51
C TRP A 151 11.19 8.01 -1.42
N ILE A 152 12.47 8.06 -0.99
CA ILE A 152 13.30 6.86 -0.81
C ILE A 152 12.64 5.93 0.21
N LYS A 153 12.13 6.48 1.32
CA LYS A 153 11.49 5.66 2.35
C LYS A 153 10.16 5.07 1.88
N LEU A 154 9.39 5.82 1.08
CA LEU A 154 8.13 5.35 0.52
C LEU A 154 8.39 4.24 -0.51
N ASP A 155 9.37 4.42 -1.39
CA ASP A 155 9.78 3.42 -2.39
C ASP A 155 10.29 2.13 -1.72
N GLU A 156 11.02 2.22 -0.60
CA GLU A 156 11.41 1.05 0.20
C GLU A 156 10.19 0.23 0.64
N TYR A 157 9.17 0.89 1.19
CA TYR A 157 7.93 0.21 1.59
C TYR A 157 7.12 -0.30 0.39
N TYR A 158 7.19 0.40 -0.74
CA TYR A 158 6.54 -0.03 -1.97
C TYR A 158 7.18 -1.32 -2.52
N GLN A 159 8.50 -1.43 -2.44
CA GLN A 159 9.22 -2.66 -2.76
C GLN A 159 8.85 -3.82 -1.82
N TYR A 160 8.62 -3.57 -0.53
CA TYR A 160 8.10 -4.61 0.38
C TYR A 160 6.66 -5.01 0.05
N LEU A 161 5.82 -4.07 -0.39
CA LEU A 161 4.48 -4.39 -0.90
C LEU A 161 4.58 -5.32 -2.11
N ASN A 162 5.56 -5.07 -2.99
CA ASN A 162 5.82 -5.91 -4.15
C ASN A 162 6.23 -7.36 -3.80
N ASP A 163 6.82 -7.58 -2.63
CA ASP A 163 7.16 -8.92 -2.15
C ASP A 163 5.94 -9.67 -1.55
N SER A 164 4.81 -8.98 -1.34
CA SER A 164 3.60 -9.57 -0.76
C SER A 164 2.62 -10.01 -1.86
N PRO A 165 2.46 -11.32 -2.09
CA PRO A 165 1.54 -11.82 -3.12
C PRO A 165 0.07 -11.56 -2.81
N VAL A 166 -0.28 -11.24 -1.56
CA VAL A 166 -1.67 -11.04 -1.12
C VAL A 166 -2.33 -9.86 -1.82
N ILE A 167 -1.61 -8.76 -2.00
CA ILE A 167 -2.13 -7.54 -2.63
C ILE A 167 -2.42 -7.79 -4.10
N TYR A 168 -1.47 -8.46 -4.75
CA TYR A 168 -1.58 -8.84 -6.15
C TYR A 168 -2.62 -9.91 -6.41
N GLY A 169 -2.69 -10.92 -5.55
CA GLY A 169 -3.68 -11.99 -5.64
C GLY A 169 -5.08 -11.42 -5.50
N ALA A 170 -5.29 -10.50 -4.55
CA ALA A 170 -6.58 -9.83 -4.38
C ALA A 170 -6.98 -9.03 -5.62
N ALA A 171 -6.06 -8.27 -6.21
CA ALA A 171 -6.30 -7.55 -7.46
C ALA A 171 -6.56 -8.48 -8.67
N ALA A 172 -5.76 -9.54 -8.81
CA ALA A 172 -5.87 -10.50 -9.92
C ALA A 172 -7.17 -11.31 -9.86
N LEU A 173 -7.65 -11.62 -8.66
CA LEU A 173 -8.93 -12.31 -8.42
C LEU A 173 -10.13 -11.36 -8.48
N HIS A 174 -9.91 -10.03 -8.51
CA HIS A 174 -11.00 -9.08 -8.57
C HIS A 174 -11.66 -9.08 -9.96
N PRO A 175 -12.97 -9.35 -10.09
CA PRO A 175 -13.62 -9.60 -11.37
C PRO A 175 -13.61 -8.40 -12.33
N ALA A 176 -13.53 -7.17 -11.81
CA ALA A 176 -13.49 -5.95 -12.63
C ALA A 176 -12.08 -5.52 -13.08
N TYR A 177 -11.03 -5.92 -12.34
CA TYR A 177 -9.67 -5.39 -12.52
C TYR A 177 -8.75 -6.45 -13.10
N ARG A 178 -8.68 -7.62 -12.44
CA ARG A 178 -7.84 -8.75 -12.82
C ARG A 178 -6.39 -8.31 -13.09
N TRP A 179 -5.76 -8.86 -14.12
CA TRP A 179 -4.42 -8.46 -14.55
C TRP A 179 -4.37 -7.11 -15.27
N ALA A 180 -5.50 -6.63 -15.80
CA ALA A 180 -5.56 -5.39 -16.57
C ALA A 180 -5.20 -4.16 -15.72
N LEU A 181 -5.52 -4.18 -14.42
CA LEU A 181 -5.09 -3.13 -13.49
C LEU A 181 -3.59 -2.87 -13.51
N PHE A 182 -2.77 -3.92 -13.62
CA PHE A 182 -1.32 -3.75 -13.65
C PHE A 182 -0.83 -3.25 -15.00
N ASP A 183 -1.51 -3.59 -16.09
CA ASP A 183 -1.20 -3.06 -17.40
C ASP A 183 -1.53 -1.56 -17.45
N ASP A 184 -2.62 -1.13 -16.83
CA ASP A 184 -3.01 0.28 -16.73
C ASP A 184 -2.04 1.09 -15.85
N LEU A 185 -1.63 0.53 -14.70
CA LEU A 185 -0.72 1.22 -13.78
C LEU A 185 0.73 1.22 -14.26
N TRP A 186 1.19 0.12 -14.88
CA TRP A 186 2.62 -0.13 -15.09
C TRP A 186 3.01 -0.48 -16.52
N GLY A 187 2.09 -0.46 -17.48
CA GLY A 187 2.34 -0.85 -18.87
C GLY A 187 3.57 -0.15 -19.48
N ASP A 188 3.76 1.12 -19.14
CA ASP A 188 4.87 1.94 -19.66
C ASP A 188 6.18 1.79 -18.85
N ASP A 189 6.12 1.26 -17.61
CA ASP A 189 7.28 1.13 -16.75
C ASP A 189 7.98 -0.24 -16.92
N ALA A 190 9.14 -0.23 -17.57
CA ALA A 190 9.93 -1.44 -17.81
C ALA A 190 10.47 -2.11 -16.53
N LYS A 191 10.64 -1.38 -15.42
CA LYS A 191 11.03 -1.94 -14.12
C LYS A 191 9.84 -2.60 -13.45
N ARG A 192 8.69 -1.92 -13.40
CA ARG A 192 7.47 -2.43 -12.73
C ARG A 192 6.79 -3.55 -13.52
N ARG A 193 6.94 -3.63 -14.85
CA ARG A 193 6.55 -4.83 -15.62
C ARG A 193 7.21 -6.13 -15.13
N LYS A 194 8.45 -6.05 -14.62
CA LYS A 194 9.12 -7.22 -14.01
C LYS A 194 8.43 -7.67 -12.72
N TRP A 195 7.74 -6.76 -12.03
CA TRP A 195 6.96 -7.07 -10.83
C TRP A 195 5.75 -7.92 -11.21
N ILE A 196 5.04 -7.59 -12.29
CA ILE A 196 3.92 -8.40 -12.81
C ILE A 196 4.37 -9.83 -13.10
N ILE A 197 5.50 -10.00 -13.79
CA ILE A 197 6.04 -11.32 -14.13
C ILE A 197 6.38 -12.11 -12.86
N LYS A 198 7.11 -11.48 -11.93
CA LYS A 198 7.46 -12.08 -10.64
C LYS A 198 6.21 -12.50 -9.87
N THR A 199 5.24 -11.61 -9.76
CA THR A 199 3.97 -11.83 -9.07
C THR A 199 3.17 -12.96 -9.67
N LYS A 200 3.04 -13.02 -11.01
CA LYS A 200 2.38 -14.13 -11.71
C LYS A 200 3.02 -15.46 -11.33
N ALA A 201 4.35 -15.51 -11.30
CA ALA A 201 5.07 -16.71 -10.86
C ALA A 201 4.79 -17.06 -9.39
N ILE A 202 4.79 -16.09 -8.47
CA ILE A 202 4.49 -16.35 -7.04
C ILE A 202 3.05 -16.86 -6.86
N ILE A 203 2.07 -16.26 -7.53
CA ILE A 203 0.66 -16.67 -7.42
C ILE A 203 0.45 -18.06 -8.03
N GLN A 204 1.09 -18.34 -9.17
CA GLN A 204 1.05 -19.67 -9.79
C GLN A 204 1.63 -20.74 -8.87
N ASP A 205 2.80 -20.48 -8.29
CA ASP A 205 3.46 -21.37 -7.32
C ASP A 205 2.58 -21.60 -6.09
N LEU A 206 1.99 -20.53 -5.53
CA LEU A 206 1.04 -20.62 -4.41
C LEU A 206 -0.18 -21.49 -4.76
N TRP A 207 -0.76 -21.30 -5.95
CA TRP A 207 -1.88 -22.10 -6.42
C TRP A 207 -1.50 -23.58 -6.54
N GLU A 208 -0.40 -23.88 -7.25
CA GLU A 208 0.05 -25.25 -7.51
C GLU A 208 0.46 -26.00 -6.25
N CYS A 209 1.14 -25.31 -5.31
CA CYS A 209 1.68 -25.94 -4.10
C CYS A 209 0.70 -25.99 -2.93
N GLU A 210 -0.12 -24.95 -2.72
CA GLU A 210 -0.93 -24.84 -1.50
C GLU A 210 -2.44 -25.03 -1.74
N TYR A 211 -2.97 -24.63 -2.90
CA TYR A 211 -4.44 -24.60 -3.11
C TYR A 211 -4.98 -25.69 -4.03
N LYS A 212 -4.25 -26.08 -5.07
CA LYS A 212 -4.74 -27.00 -6.11
C LYS A 212 -5.17 -28.37 -5.56
N GLY A 213 -4.49 -28.86 -4.52
CA GLY A 213 -4.80 -30.14 -3.86
C GLY A 213 -5.92 -30.09 -2.83
N LEU A 214 -6.35 -28.91 -2.39
CA LEU A 214 -7.42 -28.76 -1.39
C LEU A 214 -8.81 -29.11 -1.97
N PHE A 215 -8.97 -29.03 -3.29
CA PHE A 215 -10.25 -29.32 -3.96
C PHE A 215 -10.40 -30.78 -4.40
N SER A 216 -9.45 -31.66 -4.04
CA SER A 216 -9.41 -33.05 -4.52
C SER A 216 -9.78 -34.14 -3.50
N GLU A 217 -10.18 -33.82 -2.26
CA GLU A 217 -10.46 -34.86 -1.23
C GLU A 217 -11.86 -34.90 -0.60
N ASP A 218 -12.83 -34.05 -0.97
CA ASP A 218 -14.17 -34.11 -0.35
C ASP A 218 -15.33 -34.02 -1.36
N GLN A 219 -15.53 -35.03 -2.22
CA GLN A 219 -16.86 -35.43 -2.72
C GLN A 219 -16.85 -36.91 -3.17
N ASP A 220 -16.78 -37.85 -2.24
CA ASP A 220 -17.45 -39.17 -2.34
C ASP A 220 -17.18 -39.99 -1.08
N SER A 221 -17.83 -39.66 0.03
CA SER A 221 -18.33 -40.66 1.00
C SER A 221 -19.09 -40.00 2.15
N ASP A 222 -20.28 -40.55 2.40
CA ASP A 222 -21.08 -40.42 3.62
C ASP A 222 -21.88 -39.13 3.86
N LEU A 223 -22.96 -38.97 3.09
CA LEU A 223 -24.18 -38.30 3.60
C LEU A 223 -25.30 -39.34 3.78
N PRO A 224 -25.86 -39.53 5.00
CA PRO A 224 -27.03 -40.36 5.19
C PRO A 224 -28.25 -39.68 4.57
N ASN A 225 -28.95 -40.46 3.76
CA ASN A 225 -30.14 -40.10 3.01
C ASN A 225 -31.24 -39.54 3.94
N GLN A 226 -31.44 -38.22 3.96
CA GLN A 226 -32.66 -37.60 4.49
C GLN A 226 -33.19 -36.53 3.52
N ALA A 227 -34.33 -36.88 2.94
CA ALA A 227 -35.34 -36.12 2.20
C ALA A 227 -35.01 -34.66 1.83
N VAL A 228 -34.88 -34.44 0.53
CA VAL A 228 -34.83 -33.13 -0.15
C VAL A 228 -36.20 -32.45 -0.05
N ASP A 229 -36.23 -31.20 0.44
CA ASP A 229 -37.35 -30.27 0.22
C ASP A 229 -37.12 -29.52 -1.09
N GLU A 230 -38.10 -29.61 -1.98
CA GLU A 230 -38.01 -29.38 -3.43
C GLU A 230 -38.26 -27.92 -3.84
N SER A 231 -37.84 -26.94 -3.03
CA SER A 231 -38.26 -25.53 -3.20
C SER A 231 -37.20 -24.55 -3.72
N LEU A 232 -35.92 -24.93 -3.85
CA LEU A 232 -34.83 -24.00 -4.21
C LEU A 232 -34.12 -24.27 -5.55
N SER A 233 -34.53 -25.31 -6.30
CA SER A 233 -33.89 -25.70 -7.56
C SER A 233 -34.18 -24.77 -8.76
N SER A 234 -35.04 -23.76 -8.62
CA SER A 234 -35.56 -23.02 -9.79
C SER A 234 -34.73 -21.80 -10.24
N SER A 235 -33.68 -21.37 -9.52
CA SER A 235 -33.07 -20.05 -9.77
C SER A 235 -31.67 -20.03 -10.39
N TYR A 236 -31.04 -21.18 -10.66
CA TYR A 236 -29.63 -21.24 -11.13
C TYR A 236 -29.41 -22.05 -12.41
N SER A 237 -30.41 -22.16 -13.28
CA SER A 237 -30.30 -22.91 -14.54
C SER A 237 -29.82 -22.06 -15.74
N GLY A 238 -28.87 -21.14 -15.55
CA GLY A 238 -28.55 -20.16 -16.60
C GLY A 238 -27.13 -19.62 -16.69
N LEU A 239 -26.16 -20.15 -15.95
CA LEU A 239 -24.76 -19.73 -16.11
C LEU A 239 -23.98 -20.85 -16.79
N ASP A 240 -23.62 -20.59 -18.04
CA ASP A 240 -22.82 -21.44 -18.92
C ASP A 240 -21.42 -21.62 -18.29
N LEU A 241 -21.07 -22.86 -17.95
CA LEU A 241 -19.85 -23.22 -17.20
C LEU A 241 -18.62 -23.43 -18.11
N ASP A 242 -18.78 -23.20 -19.41
CA ASP A 242 -17.78 -23.58 -20.43
C ASP A 242 -16.58 -22.61 -20.53
N GLU A 243 -16.56 -21.51 -19.76
CA GLU A 243 -15.44 -20.55 -19.77
C GLU A 243 -14.32 -20.89 -18.75
N TYR A 244 -14.52 -21.91 -17.90
CA TYR A 244 -13.53 -22.29 -16.88
C TYR A 244 -12.35 -23.14 -17.42
N ASP A 245 -12.47 -23.72 -18.61
CA ASP A 245 -11.49 -24.66 -19.17
C ASP A 245 -10.36 -24.02 -20.01
N GLN A 246 -10.17 -22.69 -19.95
CA GLN A 246 -9.08 -22.00 -20.66
C GLN A 246 -8.10 -21.19 -19.76
N TRP A 247 -8.03 -21.50 -18.47
CA TRP A 247 -7.00 -20.96 -17.57
C TRP A 247 -5.74 -21.84 -17.52
#